data_AF-M9NK09-F1
#
_entry.id   AF-M9NK09-F1
#
_cell.length_a   1.000
_cell.length_b   1.000
_cell.length_c   1.000
_cell.angle_alpha   90.00
_cell.angle_beta   90.00
_cell.angle_gamma   90.00
#
_symmetry.space_group_name_H-M   'P 1'
#
loop_
_entity.id
_entity.type
_entity.pdbx_description
1 polymer ?
#
loop_
_entity_poly.entity_id
_entity_poly.type
_entity_poly.pdbx_seq_one_letter_code
_entity_poly.pdbx_strand_id
1 'polypeptide(L)'
;TESQSLYFVDIPAKSVHKYVPSTKQHTKIVFEKSPTFIIPVKGSSDRFVISLQRYICVITWDGVSSKPSHVETIATVDTHPGGEENSLNDAKVDAFGNLWAGTLSTKVDLEKASPITGSIYCVSNKQLKKCVSGVCVSNGFAWSKDSKKLYFIDTVKKTVDQFDYDFENLAISNCQPLFSFNKHGILGYPDGQTV
;
A
#
# COMPACT_ATOMS: atom_id res chain seq x y z
N THR A 1 -4.99 -21.71 11.89
CA THR A 1 -6.39 -21.49 11.48
C THR A 1 -6.51 -20.07 10.98
N GLU A 2 -6.93 -19.87 9.73
CA GLU A 2 -7.22 -18.52 9.22
C GLU A 2 -8.33 -17.89 10.07
N SER A 3 -8.13 -16.67 10.54
CA SER A 3 -9.04 -16.01 11.49
C SER A 3 -10.35 -15.51 10.87
N GLN A 4 -10.60 -15.77 9.57
CA GLN A 4 -11.76 -15.29 8.80
C GLN A 4 -12.12 -13.83 9.16
N SER A 5 -11.08 -12.98 9.18
CA SER A 5 -11.15 -11.59 9.62
C SER A 5 -10.79 -10.67 8.46
N LEU A 6 -11.50 -9.55 8.34
CA LEU A 6 -11.12 -8.45 7.47
C LEU A 6 -10.29 -7.45 8.28
N TYR A 7 -9.11 -7.09 7.76
CA TYR A 7 -8.30 -6.00 8.27
C TYR A 7 -8.33 -4.84 7.29
N PHE A 8 -8.48 -3.63 7.80
CA PHE A 8 -8.55 -2.42 6.99
C PHE A 8 -8.07 -1.20 7.79
N VAL A 9 -7.95 -0.06 7.13
CA VAL A 9 -7.52 1.20 7.76
C VAL A 9 -8.56 2.31 7.54
N ASP A 10 -8.46 3.33 8.37
CA ASP A 10 -9.11 4.63 8.17
C ASP A 10 -8.02 5.70 8.26
N ILE A 11 -7.66 6.26 7.09
CA ILE A 11 -6.53 7.20 6.96
C ILE A 11 -6.82 8.50 7.71
N PRO A 12 -8.00 9.16 7.53
CA PRO A 12 -8.36 10.34 8.33
C PRO A 12 -8.46 10.08 9.83
N ALA A 13 -9.04 8.96 10.26
CA ALA A 13 -9.19 8.63 11.68
C ALA A 13 -7.91 8.04 12.32
N LYS A 14 -6.86 7.85 11.52
CA LYS A 14 -5.55 7.33 11.93
C LYS A 14 -5.65 5.95 12.57
N SER A 15 -6.50 5.07 12.05
CA SER A 15 -6.77 3.79 12.69
C SER A 15 -6.59 2.59 11.79
N VAL A 16 -6.20 1.46 12.40
CA VAL A 16 -6.33 0.13 11.81
C VAL A 16 -7.48 -0.60 12.49
N HIS A 17 -8.16 -1.45 11.73
CA HIS A 17 -9.39 -2.10 12.13
C HIS A 17 -9.31 -3.60 11.85
N LYS A 18 -10.02 -4.37 12.69
CA LYS A 18 -10.34 -5.77 12.44
C LYS A 18 -11.85 -5.93 12.52
N TYR A 19 -12.42 -6.63 11.55
CA TYR A 19 -13.82 -7.02 11.54
C TYR A 19 -13.95 -8.52 11.35
N VAL A 20 -14.75 -9.18 12.19
CA VAL A 20 -15.05 -10.61 12.11
C VAL A 20 -16.51 -10.77 11.68
N PRO A 21 -16.80 -11.10 10.40
CA PRO A 21 -18.18 -11.13 9.90
C PRO A 21 -19.08 -12.11 10.65
N SER A 22 -18.56 -13.28 11.01
CA SER A 22 -19.33 -14.34 11.68
C SER A 22 -19.83 -13.94 13.08
N THR A 23 -19.08 -13.11 13.80
CA THR A 23 -19.44 -12.62 15.14
C THR A 23 -19.89 -11.16 15.15
N LYS A 24 -19.78 -10.47 14.02
CA LYS A 24 -19.97 -9.01 13.87
C LYS A 24 -19.09 -8.18 14.79
N GLN A 25 -18.01 -8.75 15.31
CA GLN A 25 -17.09 -8.05 16.20
C GLN A 25 -16.21 -7.08 15.42
N HIS A 26 -16.09 -5.85 15.91
CA HIS A 26 -15.21 -4.81 15.37
C HIS A 26 -14.30 -4.29 16.46
N THR A 27 -13.01 -4.22 16.16
CA THR A 27 -11.96 -3.69 17.06
C THR A 27 -11.02 -2.81 16.26
N LYS A 28 -10.34 -1.87 16.95
CA LYS A 28 -9.43 -0.93 16.29
C LYS A 28 -8.33 -0.44 17.21
N ILE A 29 -7.24 0.00 16.61
CA ILE A 29 -6.19 0.83 17.23
C ILE A 29 -6.23 2.20 16.55
N VAL A 30 -6.06 3.27 17.34
CA VAL A 30 -5.81 4.63 16.83
C VAL A 30 -4.34 4.99 17.08
N PHE A 31 -3.69 5.55 16.07
CA PHE A 31 -2.28 5.98 16.09
C PHE A 31 -2.15 7.51 16.01
N GLU A 32 -0.97 8.02 16.33
CA GLU A 32 -0.65 9.44 16.17
C GLU A 32 -0.44 9.84 14.69
N LYS A 33 0.07 8.90 13.89
CA LYS A 33 0.31 9.01 12.44
C LYS A 33 -0.70 8.14 11.69
N SER A 34 -1.13 8.58 10.51
CA SER A 34 -2.09 7.82 9.70
C SER A 34 -1.46 6.53 9.15
N PRO A 35 -2.03 5.35 9.45
CA PRO A 35 -1.77 4.15 8.70
C PRO A 35 -2.58 4.15 7.41
N THR A 36 -2.03 3.54 6.38
CA THR A 36 -2.60 3.46 5.03
C THR A 36 -2.73 2.02 4.52
N PHE A 37 -2.10 1.07 5.20
CA PHE A 37 -2.33 -0.37 4.99
C PHE A 37 -2.12 -1.16 6.28
N ILE A 38 -2.67 -2.38 6.33
CA ILE A 38 -2.43 -3.38 7.36
C ILE A 38 -2.41 -4.77 6.73
N ILE A 39 -1.32 -5.52 6.95
CA ILE A 39 -1.07 -6.82 6.31
C ILE A 39 -0.56 -7.81 7.37
N PRO A 40 -1.18 -8.99 7.55
CA PRO A 40 -0.68 -10.00 8.47
C PRO A 40 0.72 -10.53 8.09
N VAL A 41 1.58 -10.79 9.07
CA VAL A 41 2.89 -11.41 8.86
C VAL A 41 2.75 -12.93 8.80
N LYS A 42 3.22 -13.55 7.71
CA LYS A 42 3.20 -15.01 7.53
C LYS A 42 3.88 -15.71 8.71
N GLY A 43 3.21 -16.74 9.26
CA GLY A 43 3.71 -17.52 10.39
C GLY A 43 3.51 -16.89 11.76
N SER A 44 2.84 -15.75 11.86
CA SER A 44 2.44 -15.13 13.13
C SER A 44 0.92 -14.90 13.16
N SER A 45 0.34 -14.99 14.35
CA SER A 45 -1.08 -14.74 14.61
C SER A 45 -1.38 -13.30 15.07
N ASP A 46 -0.35 -12.57 15.49
CA ASP A 46 -0.44 -11.29 16.19
C ASP A 46 0.45 -10.20 15.61
N ARG A 47 1.24 -10.50 14.56
CA ARG A 47 2.09 -9.50 13.90
C ARG A 47 1.50 -9.01 12.60
N PHE A 48 1.54 -7.70 12.41
CA PHE A 48 1.04 -7.04 11.21
C PHE A 48 2.06 -6.02 10.71
N VAL A 49 2.26 -5.96 9.41
CA VAL A 49 2.94 -4.85 8.75
C VAL A 49 1.93 -3.73 8.52
N ILE A 50 2.26 -2.52 8.94
CA ILE A 50 1.46 -1.31 8.72
C ILE A 50 2.37 -0.20 8.17
N SER A 51 1.77 0.83 7.59
CA SER A 51 2.43 2.12 7.45
C SER A 51 2.12 3.02 8.64
N LEU A 52 3.03 3.94 8.92
CA LEU A 52 2.76 5.14 9.70
C LEU A 52 3.44 6.29 8.96
N GLN A 53 2.71 7.07 8.18
CA GLN A 53 3.29 8.08 7.28
C GLN A 53 4.34 7.45 6.31
N ARG A 54 5.65 7.69 6.51
CA ARG A 54 6.74 7.11 5.67
C ARG A 54 7.41 5.89 6.27
N TYR A 55 6.95 5.45 7.43
CA TYR A 55 7.54 4.32 8.12
C TYR A 55 6.76 3.07 7.77
N ILE A 56 7.48 2.02 7.36
CA ILE A 56 6.94 0.65 7.30
C ILE A 56 7.27 0.03 8.66
N CYS A 57 6.24 -0.33 9.41
CA CYS A 57 6.36 -0.82 10.77
C CYS A 57 5.78 -2.23 10.88
N VAL A 58 6.33 -3.03 11.78
CA VAL A 58 5.69 -4.25 12.28
C VAL A 58 5.11 -3.94 13.65
N ILE A 59 3.82 -4.16 13.84
CA ILE A 59 3.16 -4.10 15.14
C ILE A 59 2.90 -5.51 15.67
N THR A 60 2.88 -5.64 16.99
CA THR A 60 2.30 -6.79 17.69
C THR A 60 0.96 -6.37 18.27
N TRP A 61 -0.12 -7.03 17.84
CA TRP A 61 -1.49 -6.75 18.24
C TRP A 61 -2.30 -8.04 18.36
N ASP A 62 -2.97 -8.20 19.49
CA ASP A 62 -3.88 -9.33 19.77
C ASP A 62 -5.19 -9.29 18.96
N GLY A 63 -5.41 -8.23 18.18
CA GLY A 63 -6.63 -8.02 17.40
C GLY A 63 -7.82 -7.53 18.22
N VAL A 64 -7.66 -7.19 19.50
CA VAL A 64 -8.76 -6.74 20.39
C VAL A 64 -8.41 -5.53 21.25
N SER A 65 -7.16 -5.41 21.68
CA SER A 65 -6.67 -4.28 22.47
C SER A 65 -6.71 -2.98 21.67
N SER A 66 -6.92 -1.85 22.34
CA SER A 66 -6.96 -0.53 21.71
C SER A 66 -5.58 0.04 21.35
N LYS A 67 -4.51 -0.68 21.70
CA LYS A 67 -3.10 -0.34 21.44
C LYS A 67 -2.32 -1.61 21.08
N PRO A 68 -1.26 -1.51 20.26
CA PRO A 68 -0.34 -2.62 20.06
C PRO A 68 0.55 -2.77 21.30
N SER A 69 1.01 -3.99 21.58
CA SER A 69 1.99 -4.25 22.64
C SER A 69 3.41 -3.87 22.22
N HIS A 70 3.68 -3.83 20.91
CA HIS A 70 4.96 -3.44 20.35
C HIS A 70 4.81 -2.80 18.97
N VAL A 71 5.72 -1.88 18.63
CA VAL A 71 5.83 -1.25 17.31
C VAL A 71 7.31 -1.17 16.95
N GLU A 72 7.70 -1.77 15.82
CA GLU A 72 9.06 -1.81 15.30
C GLU A 72 9.08 -1.18 13.90
N THR A 73 9.87 -0.14 13.66
CA THR A 73 10.09 0.38 12.30
C THR A 73 11.10 -0.50 11.58
N ILE A 74 10.70 -1.09 10.45
CA ILE A 74 11.56 -1.99 9.66
C ILE A 74 12.14 -1.32 8.40
N ALA A 75 11.50 -0.25 7.91
CA ALA A 75 12.01 0.55 6.79
C ALA A 75 11.44 1.97 6.82
N THR A 76 12.16 2.91 6.23
CA THR A 76 11.71 4.30 6.01
C THR A 76 11.86 4.63 4.53
N VAL A 77 10.79 5.10 3.89
CA VAL A 77 10.80 5.53 2.48
C VAL A 77 11.05 7.04 2.35
N ASP A 78 11.44 7.47 1.16
CA ASP A 78 11.70 8.89 0.82
C ASP A 78 12.61 9.60 1.85
N THR A 79 13.80 9.04 2.08
CA THR A 79 14.81 9.58 3.02
C THR A 79 15.67 10.72 2.45
N HIS A 80 15.42 11.11 1.20
CA HIS A 80 16.08 12.24 0.56
C HIS A 80 15.48 13.57 1.05
N PRO A 81 16.21 14.71 0.95
CA PRO A 81 15.67 16.02 1.32
C PRO A 81 14.36 16.35 0.59
N GLY A 82 13.36 16.85 1.32
CA GLY A 82 12.01 17.11 0.79
C GLY A 82 11.10 15.87 0.77
N GLY A 83 11.69 14.67 0.91
CA GLY A 83 10.93 13.44 1.08
C GLY A 83 10.07 13.45 2.33
N GLU A 84 10.34 14.35 3.28
CA GLU A 84 9.52 14.55 4.47
C GLU A 84 8.06 14.91 4.22
N GLU A 85 7.79 15.47 3.06
CA GLU A 85 6.45 15.85 2.61
C GLU A 85 5.68 14.70 1.96
N ASN A 86 6.28 13.50 1.84
CA ASN A 86 5.59 12.32 1.34
C ASN A 86 4.99 11.46 2.47
N SER A 87 4.02 10.63 2.09
CA SER A 87 3.45 9.54 2.89
C SER A 87 3.28 8.29 2.03
N LEU A 88 3.35 7.12 2.65
CA LEU A 88 2.84 5.88 2.05
C LEU A 88 1.33 6.00 1.82
N ASN A 89 0.81 5.26 0.84
CA ASN A 89 -0.61 5.17 0.51
C ASN A 89 -1.04 3.70 0.40
N ASP A 90 -1.36 3.22 -0.80
CA ASP A 90 -1.71 1.82 -0.98
C ASP A 90 -0.48 0.90 -0.97
N ALA A 91 -0.71 -0.34 -0.55
CA ALA A 91 0.28 -1.40 -0.56
C ALA A 91 -0.38 -2.77 -0.68
N LYS A 92 0.33 -3.70 -1.31
CA LYS A 92 -0.08 -5.11 -1.36
C LYS A 92 1.14 -6.01 -1.44
N VAL A 93 0.97 -7.24 -0.98
CA VAL A 93 1.99 -8.28 -1.09
C VAL A 93 1.82 -9.03 -2.40
N ASP A 94 2.91 -9.27 -3.12
CA ASP A 94 2.89 -10.19 -4.27
C ASP A 94 2.71 -11.66 -3.82
N ALA A 95 2.57 -12.57 -4.78
CA ALA A 95 2.38 -13.99 -4.50
C ALA A 95 3.57 -14.66 -3.77
N PHE A 96 4.73 -14.00 -3.74
CA PHE A 96 5.98 -14.50 -3.14
C PHE A 96 6.24 -13.94 -1.75
N GLY A 97 5.39 -13.04 -1.25
CA GLY A 97 5.52 -12.46 0.09
C GLY A 97 6.27 -11.14 0.14
N ASN A 98 6.59 -10.51 -1.00
CA ASN A 98 7.24 -9.20 -1.00
C ASN A 98 6.20 -8.09 -0.95
N LEU A 99 6.42 -7.11 -0.06
CA LEU A 99 5.54 -5.97 0.10
C LEU A 99 5.85 -4.93 -0.96
N TRP A 100 4.86 -4.58 -1.79
CA TRP A 100 4.92 -3.44 -2.68
C TRP A 100 4.07 -2.32 -2.09
N ALA A 101 4.65 -1.14 -1.97
CA ALA A 101 3.99 0.02 -1.39
C ALA A 101 4.43 1.26 -2.15
N GLY A 102 3.52 2.21 -2.37
CA GLY A 102 3.91 3.47 -2.98
C GLY A 102 3.52 4.69 -2.16
N THR A 103 4.11 5.81 -2.55
CA THR A 103 3.99 7.08 -1.83
C THR A 103 3.29 8.14 -2.67
N LEU A 104 2.82 9.18 -1.99
CA LEU A 104 2.34 10.43 -2.57
C LEU A 104 2.88 11.62 -1.76
N SER A 105 2.75 12.82 -2.31
CA SER A 105 2.86 14.05 -1.53
C SER A 105 1.67 14.22 -0.59
N THR A 106 1.93 14.60 0.66
CA THR A 106 0.89 15.03 1.62
C THR A 106 0.19 16.33 1.23
N LYS A 107 0.71 17.03 0.21
CA LYS A 107 0.15 18.27 -0.33
C LYS A 107 -0.42 18.09 -1.74
N VAL A 108 -0.68 16.85 -2.15
CA VAL A 108 -1.18 16.57 -3.51
C VAL A 108 -2.52 17.25 -3.76
N ASP A 109 -2.66 17.82 -4.94
CA ASP A 109 -3.91 18.33 -5.50
C ASP A 109 -4.29 17.44 -6.69
N LEU A 110 -5.41 16.72 -6.57
CA LEU A 110 -5.88 15.75 -7.57
C LEU A 110 -6.33 16.41 -8.88
N GLU A 111 -6.76 17.68 -8.84
CA GLU A 111 -7.15 18.41 -10.04
C GLU A 111 -5.91 18.89 -10.80
N LYS A 112 -4.89 19.36 -10.06
CA LYS A 112 -3.62 19.80 -10.65
C LYS A 112 -2.65 18.67 -10.96
N ALA A 113 -2.91 17.46 -10.48
CA ALA A 113 -2.00 16.31 -10.59
C ALA A 113 -0.56 16.64 -10.11
N SER A 114 -0.45 17.37 -9.00
CA SER A 114 0.84 17.87 -8.51
C SER A 114 0.86 18.06 -6.98
N PRO A 115 2.05 18.04 -6.34
CA PRO A 115 3.36 17.73 -6.94
C PRO A 115 3.54 16.22 -7.20
N ILE A 116 4.43 15.87 -8.13
CA ILE A 116 4.75 14.48 -8.50
C ILE A 116 6.05 14.07 -7.79
N THR A 117 5.93 13.64 -6.53
CA THR A 117 7.07 13.28 -5.67
C THR A 117 7.03 11.83 -5.19
N GLY A 118 5.95 11.10 -5.48
CA GLY A 118 5.75 9.72 -5.08
C GLY A 118 6.66 8.74 -5.81
N SER A 119 6.79 7.56 -5.24
CA SER A 119 7.58 6.45 -5.76
C SER A 119 6.91 5.12 -5.42
N ILE A 120 7.24 4.05 -6.15
CA ILE A 120 6.90 2.67 -5.79
C ILE A 120 8.13 2.03 -5.15
N TYR A 121 7.91 1.32 -4.04
CA TYR A 121 8.91 0.59 -3.29
C TYR A 121 8.53 -0.89 -3.18
N CYS A 122 9.55 -1.74 -3.09
CA CYS A 122 9.42 -3.15 -2.75
C CYS A 122 10.25 -3.44 -1.50
N VAL A 123 9.67 -4.16 -0.53
CA VAL A 123 10.37 -4.71 0.63
C VAL A 123 10.40 -6.22 0.52
N SER A 124 11.60 -6.78 0.48
CA SER A 124 11.85 -8.22 0.45
C SER A 124 13.03 -8.55 1.37
N ASN A 125 12.93 -9.60 2.18
CA ASN A 125 13.99 -10.01 3.11
C ASN A 125 14.58 -8.85 3.96
N LYS A 126 13.68 -7.97 4.44
CA LYS A 126 14.02 -6.74 5.20
C LYS A 126 14.86 -5.70 4.44
N GLN A 127 15.00 -5.84 3.12
CA GLN A 127 15.65 -4.88 2.24
C GLN A 127 14.59 -4.05 1.51
N LEU A 128 14.77 -2.73 1.52
CA LEU A 128 13.93 -1.77 0.81
C LEU A 128 14.56 -1.41 -0.53
N LYS A 129 13.80 -1.51 -1.62
CA LYS A 129 14.21 -1.11 -2.97
C LYS A 129 13.21 -0.11 -3.53
N LYS A 130 13.69 1.07 -3.98
CA LYS A 130 12.89 1.97 -4.83
C LYS A 130 12.83 1.38 -6.24
N CYS A 131 11.62 1.20 -6.77
CA CYS A 131 11.38 0.55 -8.07
C CYS A 131 10.99 1.56 -9.15
N VAL A 132 10.15 2.54 -8.82
CA VAL A 132 9.67 3.57 -9.76
C VAL A 132 9.66 4.92 -9.05
N SER A 133 10.01 5.98 -9.78
CA SER A 133 9.87 7.38 -9.37
C SER A 133 8.82 8.07 -10.23
N GLY A 134 8.39 9.27 -9.83
CA GLY A 134 7.48 10.08 -10.66
C GLY A 134 6.03 9.59 -10.60
N VAL A 135 5.62 9.06 -9.44
CA VAL A 135 4.22 8.74 -9.14
C VAL A 135 3.57 9.95 -8.49
N CYS A 136 2.37 10.33 -8.89
CA CYS A 136 1.66 11.41 -8.23
C CYS A 136 0.87 10.90 -7.02
N VAL A 137 -0.02 9.92 -7.22
CA VAL A 137 -0.83 9.32 -6.15
C VAL A 137 -0.85 7.81 -6.33
N SER A 138 0.08 7.13 -5.66
CA SER A 138 0.18 5.67 -5.68
C SER A 138 -1.06 5.02 -5.11
N ASN A 139 -1.67 4.12 -5.87
CA ASN A 139 -2.87 3.39 -5.45
C ASN A 139 -2.80 1.93 -5.90
N GLY A 140 -3.94 1.32 -6.21
CA GLY A 140 -4.16 -0.11 -6.41
C GLY A 140 -3.01 -0.91 -7.03
N PHE A 141 -2.59 -1.97 -6.33
CA PHE A 141 -1.68 -3.00 -6.83
C PHE A 141 -2.42 -4.32 -7.07
N ALA A 142 -2.10 -5.02 -8.16
CA ALA A 142 -2.48 -6.40 -8.37
C ALA A 142 -1.49 -7.12 -9.31
N TRP A 143 -1.46 -8.44 -9.30
CA TRP A 143 -0.60 -9.24 -10.17
C TRP A 143 -1.42 -10.21 -10.99
N SER A 144 -0.94 -10.53 -12.20
CA SER A 144 -1.49 -11.64 -12.97
C SER A 144 -1.26 -12.96 -12.23
N LYS A 145 -2.15 -13.93 -12.44
CA LYS A 145 -2.06 -15.25 -11.79
C LYS A 145 -0.76 -15.99 -12.09
N ASP A 146 -0.17 -15.77 -13.27
CA ASP A 146 1.12 -16.34 -13.67
C ASP A 146 2.34 -15.50 -13.22
N SER A 147 2.11 -14.43 -12.45
CA SER A 147 3.14 -13.52 -11.91
C SER A 147 4.07 -12.93 -12.98
N LYS A 148 3.56 -12.68 -14.18
CA LYS A 148 4.31 -11.99 -15.26
C LYS A 148 3.93 -10.54 -15.43
N LYS A 149 2.81 -10.10 -14.85
CA LYS A 149 2.33 -8.72 -14.93
C LYS A 149 2.07 -8.16 -13.53
N LEU A 150 2.46 -6.90 -13.35
CA LEU A 150 1.94 -6.04 -12.29
C LEU A 150 0.92 -5.08 -12.91
N TYR A 151 -0.23 -4.94 -12.29
CA TYR A 151 -1.21 -3.89 -12.55
C TYR A 151 -1.11 -2.83 -11.46
N PHE A 152 -1.04 -1.57 -11.86
CA PHE A 152 -0.80 -0.45 -10.96
C PHE A 152 -1.68 0.75 -11.33
N ILE A 153 -2.08 1.50 -10.32
CA ILE A 153 -2.86 2.74 -10.48
C ILE A 153 -2.06 3.90 -9.91
N ASP A 154 -1.74 4.87 -10.77
CA ASP A 154 -1.50 6.25 -10.36
C ASP A 154 -2.80 7.03 -10.58
N THR A 155 -3.47 7.39 -9.50
CA THR A 155 -4.86 7.90 -9.47
C THR A 155 -5.08 8.99 -10.52
N VAL A 156 -4.17 9.96 -10.61
CA VAL A 156 -4.32 11.14 -11.47
C VAL A 156 -4.16 10.82 -12.96
N LYS A 157 -3.54 9.69 -13.32
CA LYS A 157 -3.42 9.25 -14.72
C LYS A 157 -4.74 8.70 -15.27
N LYS A 158 -5.72 8.41 -14.40
CA LYS A 158 -7.03 7.86 -14.80
C LYS A 158 -6.92 6.61 -15.68
N THR A 159 -5.91 5.79 -15.39
CA THR A 159 -5.60 4.55 -16.09
C THR A 159 -5.29 3.46 -15.08
N VAL A 160 -5.55 2.22 -15.49
CA VAL A 160 -4.89 1.05 -14.91
C VAL A 160 -3.71 0.77 -15.85
N ASP A 161 -2.49 0.92 -15.35
CA ASP A 161 -1.27 0.62 -16.08
C ASP A 161 -0.86 -0.84 -15.81
N GLN A 162 -0.28 -1.51 -16.82
CA GLN A 162 0.37 -2.80 -16.66
C GLN A 162 1.88 -2.68 -16.89
N PHE A 163 2.64 -3.49 -16.17
CA PHE A 163 4.09 -3.63 -16.29
C PHE A 163 4.43 -5.10 -16.53
N ASP A 164 5.51 -5.37 -17.26
CA ASP A 164 6.19 -6.65 -17.15
C ASP A 164 6.79 -6.75 -15.76
N TYR A 165 6.51 -7.86 -15.06
CA TYR A 165 6.99 -8.13 -13.71
C TYR A 165 7.96 -9.29 -13.69
N ASP A 166 9.18 -9.01 -13.23
CA ASP A 166 10.24 -9.97 -13.00
C ASP A 166 10.36 -10.19 -11.48
N PHE A 167 9.85 -11.34 -11.02
CA PHE A 167 9.85 -11.69 -9.60
C PHE A 167 11.24 -12.06 -9.08
N GLU A 168 12.15 -12.55 -9.93
CA GLU A 168 13.49 -12.95 -9.51
C GLU A 168 14.31 -11.73 -9.13
N ASN A 169 14.19 -10.66 -9.92
CA ASN A 169 14.92 -9.40 -9.69
C ASN A 169 14.12 -8.34 -8.94
N LEU A 170 12.85 -8.62 -8.62
CA LEU A 170 11.89 -7.67 -8.05
C LEU A 170 11.89 -6.37 -8.86
N ALA A 171 11.69 -6.51 -10.17
CA ALA A 171 11.77 -5.43 -11.13
C ALA A 171 10.49 -5.35 -11.97
N ILE A 172 10.16 -4.13 -12.38
CA ILE A 172 9.04 -3.86 -13.29
C ILE A 172 9.51 -3.00 -14.45
N SER A 173 8.99 -3.27 -15.64
CA SER A 173 9.37 -2.59 -16.87
C SER A 173 8.20 -2.50 -17.86
N ASN A 174 8.41 -1.87 -19.01
CA ASN A 174 7.44 -1.82 -20.11
C ASN A 174 6.04 -1.36 -19.67
N CYS A 175 5.98 -0.26 -18.92
CA CYS A 175 4.72 0.36 -18.51
C CYS A 175 3.85 0.70 -19.72
N GLN A 176 2.62 0.18 -19.76
CA GLN A 176 1.63 0.46 -20.80
C GLN A 176 0.24 0.61 -20.18
N PRO A 177 -0.59 1.56 -20.64
CA PRO A 177 -1.98 1.62 -20.20
C PRO A 177 -2.74 0.36 -20.61
N LEU A 178 -3.29 -0.36 -19.64
CA LEU A 178 -4.19 -1.50 -19.87
C LEU A 178 -5.63 -1.03 -20.07
N PHE A 179 -6.07 -0.08 -19.24
CA PHE A 179 -7.42 0.47 -19.26
C PHE A 179 -7.40 1.97 -19.00
N SER A 180 -8.24 2.74 -19.68
CA SER A 180 -8.31 4.21 -19.52
C SER A 180 -9.73 4.69 -19.26
N PHE A 181 -9.95 5.32 -18.11
CA PHE A 181 -11.26 5.85 -17.74
C PHE A 181 -11.75 6.87 -18.76
N ASN A 182 -10.87 7.77 -19.20
CA ASN A 182 -11.19 8.81 -20.18
C ASN A 182 -11.65 8.21 -21.53
N LYS A 183 -10.96 7.17 -22.03
CA LYS A 183 -11.37 6.51 -23.29
C LYS A 183 -12.74 5.84 -23.20
N HIS A 184 -13.20 5.53 -22.00
CA HIS A 184 -14.48 4.87 -21.74
C HIS A 184 -15.53 5.81 -21.12
N GLY A 185 -15.26 7.12 -21.03
CA GLY A 185 -16.20 8.09 -20.46
C GLY A 185 -16.52 7.87 -18.97
N ILE A 186 -15.63 7.20 -18.23
CA ILE A 186 -15.81 6.92 -16.80
C ILE A 186 -15.36 8.14 -16.00
N LEU A 187 -16.25 8.63 -15.14
CA LEU A 187 -16.00 9.76 -14.24
C LEU A 187 -15.22 9.32 -13.00
N GLY A 188 -14.64 10.30 -12.29
CA GLY A 188 -13.86 10.07 -11.07
C GLY A 188 -12.42 9.62 -11.33
N TYR A 189 -11.87 8.89 -10.37
CA TYR A 189 -10.47 8.42 -10.38
C TYR A 189 -10.40 6.95 -9.95
N PRO A 190 -9.50 6.14 -10.55
CA PRO A 190 -9.17 4.81 -10.05
C PRO A 190 -8.41 4.90 -8.71
N ASP A 191 -8.69 3.98 -7.79
CA ASP A 191 -8.12 3.94 -6.44
C ASP A 191 -7.55 2.53 -6.16
N GLY A 192 -7.99 1.83 -5.11
CA GLY A 192 -7.64 0.43 -4.85
C GLY A 192 -8.18 -0.55 -5.90
N GLN A 193 -7.48 -1.67 -6.10
CA GLN A 193 -7.91 -2.76 -7.01
C GLN A 193 -7.53 -4.15 -6.46
N THR A 194 -8.10 -5.21 -7.04
CA THR A 194 -7.70 -6.61 -6.79
C THR A 194 -7.92 -7.47 -8.05
N VAL A 195 -7.26 -8.63 -8.09
CA VAL A 195 -7.53 -9.76 -9.01
C VAL A 195 -8.19 -10.89 -8.22
#